data_AF-A0A942Y350-F1
#
_entry.id   AF-A0A942Y350-F1
#
_cell.length_a   1.000
_cell.length_b   1.000
_cell.length_c   1.000
_cell.angle_alpha   90.00
_cell.angle_beta   90.00
_cell.angle_gamma   90.00
#
_symmetry.space_group_name_H-M   'P 1'
#
loop_
_entity.id
_entity.type
_entity.pdbx_description
1 polymer ?
#
loop_
_entity_poly.entity_id
_entity_poly.type
_entity_poly.pdbx_seq_one_letter_code
_entity_poly.pdbx_strand_id
1 'polypeptide(L)'
;MSIFAGKTLMITGGTGSFGNAVLKRFLRTDIGEIRIFSRDEKKQDDMRHEYQAKYPDVAHKIKFYIGDVRSLESVRAAMPGTDYIFHAAALKQVPSCEFFPMEAVRTNVIGTDNVLTAAIECGVKSVICLSTDKAAYPINSMGITKAIEEKVSVAKSRQCDPSKTKICCTRYGNVMCSRGSVIPLWIDQIRRGLPITLTEPSMTRFIMSLDEAVDLVLFAFKNGINGDILVQKAPACTIQTQAEAVCELFGGKKEDIQVIGIRHGEKMYETLLTKEECAKAVDMGNFYRVPADNRDLNYDKFFTEGDVKKATIEEFNSDNTYHLNLEETKAKIASLEYIQEELAKKK
;
A
#
# COMPACT_ATOMS: atom_id res chain seq x y z
N MET A 1 26.39 -2.87 -11.34
CA MET A 1 25.11 -2.42 -11.92
C MET A 1 24.00 -2.81 -10.96
N SER A 2 22.92 -2.01 -10.86
CA SER A 2 21.82 -2.34 -9.95
C SER A 2 21.05 -3.57 -10.45
N ILE A 3 20.25 -4.20 -9.59
CA ILE A 3 19.33 -5.30 -9.97
C ILE A 3 18.26 -4.85 -10.98
N PHE A 4 18.09 -3.54 -11.17
CA PHE A 4 17.17 -2.94 -12.13
C PHE A 4 17.84 -2.54 -13.44
N ALA A 5 19.17 -2.67 -13.57
CA ALA A 5 19.90 -2.25 -14.76
C ALA A 5 19.34 -2.88 -16.05
N GLY A 6 18.83 -2.03 -16.95
CA GLY A 6 18.22 -2.45 -18.22
C GLY A 6 16.95 -3.30 -18.07
N LYS A 7 16.33 -3.31 -16.89
CA LYS A 7 15.11 -4.08 -16.60
C LYS A 7 13.85 -3.29 -16.90
N THR A 8 12.76 -4.03 -17.12
CA THR A 8 11.41 -3.49 -17.29
C THR A 8 10.60 -3.68 -16.01
N LEU A 9 10.14 -2.58 -15.41
CA LEU A 9 9.22 -2.58 -14.28
C LEU A 9 7.80 -2.20 -14.74
N MET A 10 6.81 -3.05 -14.47
CA MET A 10 5.40 -2.68 -14.65
C MET A 10 4.75 -2.29 -13.33
N ILE A 11 3.96 -1.22 -13.34
CA ILE A 11 3.18 -0.75 -12.20
C ILE A 11 1.70 -0.74 -12.59
N THR A 12 0.94 -1.73 -12.12
CA THR A 12 -0.52 -1.70 -12.28
C THR A 12 -1.11 -0.68 -11.32
N GLY A 13 -2.10 0.09 -11.75
CA GLY A 13 -2.57 1.24 -10.95
C GLY A 13 -1.54 2.37 -10.90
N GLY A 14 -0.60 2.39 -11.86
CA GLY A 14 0.56 3.27 -11.85
C GLY A 14 0.27 4.77 -11.97
N THR A 15 -0.96 5.17 -12.31
CA THR A 15 -1.39 6.58 -12.30
C THR A 15 -1.74 7.11 -10.91
N GLY A 16 -1.77 6.25 -9.88
CA GLY A 16 -1.99 6.65 -8.49
C GLY A 16 -0.78 7.34 -7.85
N SER A 17 -0.95 7.75 -6.60
CA SER A 17 0.13 8.37 -5.81
C SER A 17 1.35 7.44 -5.70
N PHE A 18 1.13 6.15 -5.43
CA PHE A 18 2.22 5.17 -5.33
C PHE A 18 3.06 5.08 -6.61
N GLY A 19 2.42 5.01 -7.78
CA GLY A 19 3.15 4.97 -9.06
C GLY A 19 3.98 6.23 -9.31
N ASN A 20 3.48 7.41 -8.92
CA ASN A 20 4.26 8.66 -8.96
C ASN A 20 5.50 8.60 -8.05
N ALA A 21 5.37 8.11 -6.82
CA ALA A 21 6.51 7.98 -5.92
C ALA A 21 7.55 6.98 -6.46
N VAL A 22 7.11 5.87 -7.05
CA VAL A 22 8.00 4.93 -7.73
C VAL A 22 8.70 5.62 -8.92
N LEU A 23 8.00 6.37 -9.76
CA LEU A 23 8.63 7.11 -10.87
C LEU A 23 9.71 8.09 -10.36
N LYS A 24 9.41 8.90 -9.34
CA LYS A 24 10.40 9.80 -8.72
C LYS A 24 11.66 9.06 -8.25
N ARG A 25 11.50 7.85 -7.71
CA ARG A 25 12.60 7.02 -7.20
C ARG A 25 13.44 6.36 -8.29
N PHE A 26 12.81 5.91 -9.38
CA PHE A 26 13.45 5.04 -10.37
C PHE A 26 13.89 5.72 -11.66
N LEU A 27 13.26 6.84 -12.04
CA LEU A 27 13.43 7.38 -13.40
C LEU A 27 14.88 7.76 -13.73
N ARG A 28 15.63 8.28 -12.75
CA ARG A 28 17.05 8.64 -12.86
C ARG A 28 18.03 7.48 -12.56
N THR A 29 17.54 6.26 -12.40
CA THR A 29 18.39 5.06 -12.19
C THR A 29 18.77 4.39 -13.51
N ASP A 30 19.50 3.27 -13.45
CA ASP A 30 19.89 2.45 -14.59
C ASP A 30 18.75 1.54 -15.13
N ILE A 31 17.51 1.72 -14.64
CA ILE A 31 16.33 1.03 -15.18
C ILE A 31 16.11 1.34 -16.66
N GLY A 32 15.72 0.32 -17.42
CA GLY A 32 15.50 0.43 -18.87
C GLY A 32 14.13 1.00 -19.20
N GLU A 33 13.08 0.47 -18.59
CA GLU A 33 11.69 0.83 -18.89
C GLU A 33 10.79 0.76 -17.65
N ILE A 34 9.85 1.71 -17.53
CA ILE A 34 8.79 1.70 -16.53
C ILE A 34 7.44 1.77 -17.24
N ARG A 35 6.63 0.72 -17.11
CA ARG A 35 5.29 0.63 -17.68
C ARG A 35 4.24 1.07 -16.68
N ILE A 36 3.50 2.12 -17.01
CA ILE A 36 2.33 2.59 -16.28
C ILE A 36 1.09 1.90 -16.86
N PHE A 37 0.55 0.92 -16.14
CA PHE A 37 -0.63 0.18 -16.55
C PHE A 37 -1.86 0.65 -15.76
N SER A 38 -2.83 1.26 -16.45
CA SER A 38 -4.11 1.66 -15.85
C SER A 38 -5.18 1.94 -16.91
N ARG A 39 -6.42 2.22 -16.47
CA ARG A 39 -7.56 2.46 -17.36
C ARG A 39 -7.77 3.93 -17.74
N ASP A 40 -7.15 4.84 -17.01
CA ASP A 40 -7.48 6.26 -17.06
C ASP A 40 -6.55 6.97 -18.05
N GLU A 41 -6.98 7.12 -19.31
CA GLU A 41 -6.16 7.73 -20.36
C GLU A 41 -5.77 9.18 -20.03
N LYS A 42 -6.64 9.92 -19.36
CA LYS A 42 -6.40 11.31 -18.99
C LYS A 42 -5.27 11.40 -17.97
N LYS A 43 -5.32 10.62 -16.89
CA LYS A 43 -4.22 10.60 -15.92
C LYS A 43 -2.90 10.13 -16.53
N GLN A 44 -2.95 9.20 -17.48
CA GLN A 44 -1.74 8.78 -18.20
C GLN A 44 -1.17 9.91 -19.05
N ASP A 45 -2.02 10.66 -19.75
CA ASP A 45 -1.61 11.80 -20.57
C ASP A 45 -1.09 12.98 -19.74
N ASP A 46 -1.79 13.34 -18.66
CA ASP A 46 -1.35 14.34 -17.69
C ASP A 46 0.03 13.98 -17.13
N MET A 47 0.21 12.72 -16.68
CA MET A 47 1.49 12.20 -16.18
C MET A 47 2.56 12.21 -17.27
N ARG A 48 2.23 11.87 -18.52
CA ARG A 48 3.20 11.88 -19.63
C ARG A 48 3.77 13.28 -19.83
N HIS A 49 2.91 14.28 -19.97
CA HIS A 49 3.33 15.65 -20.19
C HIS A 49 4.09 16.22 -18.98
N GLU A 50 3.63 15.92 -17.76
CA GLU A 50 4.31 16.35 -16.54
C GLU A 50 5.75 15.83 -16.47
N TYR A 51 5.97 14.53 -16.69
CA TYR A 51 7.31 13.94 -16.59
C TYR A 51 8.20 14.28 -17.78
N GLN A 52 7.64 14.49 -18.97
CA GLN A 52 8.39 15.03 -20.11
C GLN A 52 8.93 16.44 -19.83
N ALA A 53 8.12 17.30 -19.20
CA ALA A 53 8.54 18.64 -18.81
C ALA A 53 9.57 18.62 -17.66
N LYS A 54 9.35 17.80 -16.63
CA LYS A 54 10.23 17.74 -15.44
C LYS A 54 11.54 16.97 -15.67
N TYR A 55 11.54 15.96 -16.55
CA TYR A 55 12.65 15.02 -16.74
C TYR A 55 12.91 14.70 -18.23
N PRO A 56 13.15 15.69 -19.09
CA PRO A 56 13.24 15.50 -20.55
C PRO A 56 14.33 14.50 -20.97
N ASP A 57 15.39 14.35 -20.18
CA ASP A 57 16.52 13.45 -20.43
C ASP A 57 16.19 11.97 -20.21
N VAL A 58 15.20 11.66 -19.38
CA VAL A 58 14.89 10.28 -18.95
C VAL A 58 13.42 9.88 -19.09
N ALA A 59 12.52 10.82 -19.43
CA ALA A 59 11.10 10.57 -19.60
C ALA A 59 10.78 9.50 -20.67
N HIS A 60 11.67 9.29 -21.64
CA HIS A 60 11.54 8.25 -22.67
C HIS A 60 11.45 6.81 -22.11
N LYS A 61 11.91 6.59 -20.86
CA LYS A 61 11.81 5.32 -20.13
C LYS A 61 10.38 4.98 -19.71
N ILE A 62 9.47 5.95 -19.65
CA ILE A 62 8.10 5.75 -19.21
C ILE A 62 7.26 5.32 -20.41
N LYS A 63 6.57 4.18 -20.30
CA LYS A 63 5.59 3.71 -21.28
C LYS A 63 4.21 3.63 -20.65
N PHE A 64 3.20 4.02 -21.41
CA PHE A 64 1.82 4.10 -20.94
C PHE A 64 0.99 3.00 -21.61
N TYR A 65 0.41 2.12 -20.79
CA TYR A 65 -0.40 0.99 -21.24
C TYR A 65 -1.83 1.18 -20.72
N ILE A 66 -2.77 1.26 -21.66
CA ILE A 66 -4.20 1.20 -21.34
C ILE A 66 -4.59 -0.24 -21.11
N GLY A 67 -5.17 -0.52 -19.95
CA GLY A 67 -5.67 -1.85 -19.64
C GLY A 67 -6.34 -1.96 -18.28
N ASP A 68 -7.01 -3.10 -18.06
CA ASP A 68 -7.74 -3.41 -16.84
C ASP A 68 -7.24 -4.74 -16.26
N VAL A 69 -6.90 -4.75 -14.96
CA VAL A 69 -6.51 -5.97 -14.25
C VAL A 69 -7.63 -7.01 -14.24
N ARG A 70 -8.88 -6.59 -14.41
CA ARG A 70 -10.04 -7.48 -14.50
C ARG A 70 -10.08 -8.34 -15.76
N SER A 71 -9.32 -7.98 -16.81
CA SER A 71 -9.19 -8.80 -18.03
C SER A 71 -7.79 -9.40 -18.08
N LEU A 72 -7.72 -10.73 -18.05
CA LEU A 72 -6.48 -11.46 -18.20
C LEU A 72 -5.83 -11.18 -19.56
N GLU A 73 -6.61 -11.05 -20.63
CA GLU A 73 -6.13 -10.73 -21.97
C GLU A 73 -5.48 -9.33 -22.01
N SER A 74 -6.11 -8.34 -21.36
CA SER A 74 -5.57 -6.99 -21.25
C SER A 74 -4.24 -6.97 -20.51
N VAL A 75 -4.14 -7.70 -19.40
CA VAL A 75 -2.91 -7.86 -18.63
C VAL A 75 -1.83 -8.59 -19.44
N ARG A 76 -2.18 -9.71 -20.10
CA ARG A 76 -1.28 -10.48 -20.95
C ARG A 76 -0.71 -9.63 -22.09
N ALA A 77 -1.49 -8.73 -22.68
CA ALA A 77 -1.01 -7.86 -23.75
C ALA A 77 0.09 -6.88 -23.29
N ALA A 78 0.06 -6.46 -22.02
CA ALA A 78 1.05 -5.53 -21.45
C ALA A 78 2.27 -6.23 -20.81
N MET A 79 2.24 -7.56 -20.68
CA MET A 79 3.24 -8.34 -19.94
C MET A 79 4.56 -8.63 -20.68
N PRO A 80 4.61 -8.85 -22.02
CA PRO A 80 5.83 -9.30 -22.72
C PRO A 80 7.04 -8.40 -22.47
N GLY A 81 8.15 -9.00 -22.04
CA GLY A 81 9.39 -8.27 -21.72
C GLY A 81 9.39 -7.56 -20.36
N THR A 82 8.38 -7.77 -19.51
CA THR A 82 8.36 -7.29 -18.12
C THR A 82 9.25 -8.18 -17.25
N ASP A 83 10.20 -7.59 -16.52
CA ASP A 83 11.02 -8.33 -15.54
C ASP A 83 10.36 -8.34 -14.15
N TYR A 84 9.78 -7.20 -13.73
CA TYR A 84 9.26 -7.01 -12.37
C TYR A 84 7.90 -6.32 -12.38
N ILE A 85 7.06 -6.61 -11.37
CA ILE A 85 5.75 -5.97 -11.19
C ILE A 85 5.60 -5.42 -9.77
N PHE A 86 5.17 -4.17 -9.67
CA PHE A 86 4.55 -3.62 -8.45
C PHE A 86 3.04 -3.51 -8.66
N HIS A 87 2.28 -4.39 -8.00
CA HIS A 87 0.84 -4.52 -8.19
C HIS A 87 0.08 -3.59 -7.23
N ALA A 88 -0.16 -2.35 -7.67
CA ALA A 88 -0.85 -1.31 -6.89
C ALA A 88 -2.29 -1.02 -7.36
N ALA A 89 -2.84 -1.79 -8.31
CA ALA A 89 -4.20 -1.61 -8.79
C ALA A 89 -5.19 -2.15 -7.76
N ALA A 90 -6.05 -1.28 -7.21
CA ALA A 90 -7.05 -1.67 -6.23
C ALA A 90 -8.24 -0.71 -6.20
N LEU A 91 -9.39 -1.23 -5.80
CA LEU A 91 -10.47 -0.42 -5.24
C LEU A 91 -10.24 -0.32 -3.72
N LYS A 92 -9.95 0.90 -3.24
CA LYS A 92 -9.42 1.11 -1.88
C LYS A 92 -10.25 2.03 -0.98
N GLN A 93 -11.37 2.55 -1.49
CA GLN A 93 -12.25 3.42 -0.71
C GLN A 93 -13.27 2.55 0.03
N VAL A 94 -13.27 2.62 1.37
CA VAL A 94 -14.14 1.78 2.22
C VAL A 94 -15.62 1.92 1.82
N PRO A 95 -16.23 3.13 1.72
CA PRO A 95 -17.65 3.24 1.39
C PRO A 95 -17.99 2.66 0.02
N SER A 96 -17.14 2.90 -0.99
CA SER A 96 -17.36 2.35 -2.33
C SER A 96 -17.29 0.82 -2.34
N CYS A 97 -16.39 0.22 -1.57
CA CYS A 97 -16.31 -1.23 -1.47
C CYS A 97 -17.48 -1.82 -0.68
N GLU A 98 -18.02 -1.11 0.30
CA GLU A 98 -19.21 -1.57 1.04
C GLU A 98 -20.47 -1.56 0.17
N PHE A 99 -20.68 -0.50 -0.62
CA PHE A 99 -21.84 -0.42 -1.49
C PHE A 99 -21.70 -1.29 -2.75
N PHE A 100 -20.47 -1.55 -3.19
CA PHE A 100 -20.19 -2.33 -4.40
C PHE A 100 -19.16 -3.44 -4.12
N PRO A 101 -19.46 -4.41 -3.24
CA PRO A 101 -18.50 -5.43 -2.81
C PRO A 101 -18.04 -6.31 -3.97
N MET A 102 -18.92 -6.61 -4.93
CA MET A 102 -18.53 -7.36 -6.13
C MET A 102 -17.54 -6.59 -7.02
N GLU A 103 -17.55 -5.26 -7.00
CA GLU A 103 -16.56 -4.45 -7.71
C GLU A 103 -15.19 -4.51 -7.01
N ALA A 104 -15.19 -4.56 -5.67
CA ALA A 104 -13.99 -4.81 -4.89
C ALA A 104 -13.43 -6.21 -5.16
N VAL A 105 -14.27 -7.26 -5.20
CA VAL A 105 -13.85 -8.62 -5.56
C VAL A 105 -13.25 -8.68 -6.96
N ARG A 106 -13.92 -8.10 -7.96
CA ARG A 106 -13.42 -8.10 -9.35
C ARG A 106 -12.06 -7.42 -9.48
N THR A 107 -11.85 -6.29 -8.81
CA THR A 107 -10.57 -5.56 -8.90
C THR A 107 -9.48 -6.17 -8.01
N ASN A 108 -9.78 -6.37 -6.73
CA ASN A 108 -8.77 -6.69 -5.71
C ASN A 108 -8.47 -8.18 -5.64
N VAL A 109 -9.39 -9.06 -6.04
CA VAL A 109 -9.20 -10.52 -5.96
C VAL A 109 -8.96 -11.10 -7.34
N ILE A 110 -9.96 -10.99 -8.23
CA ILE A 110 -9.87 -11.54 -9.60
C ILE A 110 -8.78 -10.80 -10.38
N GLY A 111 -8.71 -9.48 -10.24
CA GLY A 111 -7.68 -8.67 -10.90
C GLY A 111 -6.26 -9.06 -10.47
N THR A 112 -6.05 -9.36 -9.20
CA THR A 112 -4.75 -9.86 -8.72
C THR A 112 -4.46 -11.26 -9.25
N ASP A 113 -5.44 -12.17 -9.24
CA ASP A 113 -5.27 -13.50 -9.82
C ASP A 113 -4.86 -13.45 -11.31
N ASN A 114 -5.47 -12.54 -12.09
CA ASN A 114 -5.11 -12.31 -13.48
C ASN A 114 -3.66 -11.80 -13.64
N VAL A 115 -3.25 -10.83 -12.82
CA VAL A 115 -1.88 -10.28 -12.83
C VAL A 115 -0.86 -11.36 -12.50
N LEU A 116 -1.10 -12.15 -11.44
CA LEU A 116 -0.20 -13.23 -11.04
C LEU A 116 -0.14 -14.33 -12.10
N THR A 117 -1.27 -14.72 -12.66
CA THR A 117 -1.35 -15.75 -13.70
C THR A 117 -0.56 -15.34 -14.94
N ALA A 118 -0.80 -14.13 -15.48
CA ALA A 118 -0.05 -13.62 -16.61
C ALA A 118 1.45 -13.43 -16.31
N ALA A 119 1.80 -13.01 -15.08
CA ALA A 119 3.18 -12.84 -14.66
C ALA A 119 3.94 -14.18 -14.67
N ILE A 120 3.33 -15.25 -14.14
CA ILE A 120 3.89 -16.61 -14.16
C ILE A 120 4.04 -17.11 -15.60
N GLU A 121 3.00 -16.96 -16.43
CA GLU A 121 3.02 -17.39 -17.83
C GLU A 121 4.11 -16.69 -18.67
N CYS A 122 4.36 -15.41 -18.40
CA CYS A 122 5.39 -14.62 -19.08
C CYS A 122 6.77 -14.70 -18.44
N GLY A 123 6.95 -15.47 -17.36
CA GLY A 123 8.26 -15.62 -16.69
C GLY A 123 8.75 -14.32 -16.02
N VAL A 124 7.84 -13.50 -15.50
CA VAL A 124 8.18 -12.31 -14.69
C VAL A 124 8.92 -12.77 -13.45
N LYS A 125 10.03 -12.12 -13.12
CA LYS A 125 10.95 -12.59 -12.04
C LYS A 125 10.42 -12.32 -10.65
N SER A 126 9.73 -11.19 -10.46
CA SER A 126 9.27 -10.77 -9.14
C SER A 126 7.99 -9.95 -9.24
N VAL A 127 6.99 -10.31 -8.43
CA VAL A 127 5.73 -9.57 -8.27
C VAL A 127 5.57 -9.21 -6.80
N ILE A 128 5.37 -7.92 -6.53
CA ILE A 128 5.07 -7.42 -5.18
C ILE A 128 3.64 -6.89 -5.17
N CYS A 129 2.78 -7.58 -4.43
CA CYS A 129 1.40 -7.21 -4.17
C CYS A 129 1.32 -6.21 -3.01
N LEU A 130 0.53 -5.15 -3.16
CA LEU A 130 0.37 -4.10 -2.13
C LEU A 130 -0.94 -4.27 -1.39
N SER A 131 -0.88 -4.67 -0.12
CA SER A 131 -2.00 -4.81 0.80
C SER A 131 -2.03 -3.69 1.86
N THR A 132 -2.91 -3.80 2.84
CA THR A 132 -3.22 -2.79 3.86
C THR A 132 -3.44 -3.43 5.22
N ASP A 133 -3.14 -2.70 6.30
CA ASP A 133 -3.50 -3.09 7.68
C ASP A 133 -4.96 -3.54 7.85
N LYS A 134 -5.89 -3.00 7.06
CA LYS A 134 -7.31 -3.40 7.09
C LYS A 134 -7.56 -4.84 6.65
N ALA A 135 -6.57 -5.51 6.06
CA ALA A 135 -6.62 -6.93 5.73
C ALA A 135 -6.38 -7.83 6.96
N ALA A 136 -5.77 -7.32 8.03
CA ALA A 136 -5.64 -8.04 9.29
C ALA A 136 -6.90 -7.84 10.14
N TYR A 137 -7.57 -8.94 10.53
CA TYR A 137 -8.89 -8.92 11.19
C TYR A 137 -9.89 -7.98 10.48
N PRO A 138 -10.16 -8.18 9.19
CA PRO A 138 -10.91 -7.23 8.38
C PRO A 138 -12.38 -7.16 8.83
N ILE A 139 -12.93 -5.94 8.91
CA ILE A 139 -14.35 -5.70 9.26
C ILE A 139 -15.16 -5.07 8.13
N ASN A 140 -14.47 -4.60 7.08
CA ASN A 140 -15.09 -3.93 5.94
C ASN A 140 -14.73 -4.63 4.63
N SER A 141 -15.60 -4.51 3.62
CA SER A 141 -15.49 -5.16 2.32
C SER A 141 -14.16 -4.87 1.62
N MET A 142 -13.61 -3.66 1.77
CA MET A 142 -12.29 -3.31 1.24
C MET A 142 -11.19 -4.16 1.87
N GLY A 143 -11.12 -4.19 3.21
CA GLY A 143 -10.16 -5.00 3.97
C GLY A 143 -10.34 -6.49 3.73
N ILE A 144 -11.58 -7.00 3.66
CA ILE A 144 -11.88 -8.40 3.38
C ILE A 144 -11.32 -8.81 2.02
N THR A 145 -11.57 -8.00 0.97
CA THR A 145 -11.07 -8.33 -0.38
C THR A 145 -9.54 -8.27 -0.46
N LYS A 146 -8.87 -7.40 0.31
CA LYS A 146 -7.40 -7.38 0.41
C LYS A 146 -6.84 -8.54 1.24
N ALA A 147 -7.55 -8.99 2.28
CA ALA A 147 -7.20 -10.24 2.97
C ALA A 147 -7.30 -11.45 2.04
N ILE A 148 -8.33 -11.51 1.19
CA ILE A 148 -8.46 -12.56 0.17
C ILE A 148 -7.34 -12.45 -0.87
N GLU A 149 -7.00 -11.24 -1.34
CA GLU A 149 -5.86 -11.01 -2.24
C GLU A 149 -4.53 -11.55 -1.68
N GLU A 150 -4.24 -11.32 -0.39
CA GLU A 150 -3.06 -11.91 0.24
C GLU A 150 -3.10 -13.44 0.21
N LYS A 151 -4.26 -14.05 0.50
CA LYS A 151 -4.42 -15.51 0.41
C LYS A 151 -4.24 -16.02 -1.03
N VAL A 152 -4.75 -15.30 -2.03
CA VAL A 152 -4.55 -15.62 -3.46
C VAL A 152 -3.07 -15.54 -3.83
N SER A 153 -2.39 -14.49 -3.41
CA SER A 153 -0.96 -14.27 -3.67
C SER A 153 -0.10 -15.37 -3.06
N VAL A 154 -0.35 -15.73 -1.81
CA VAL A 154 0.32 -16.83 -1.11
C VAL A 154 -0.04 -18.20 -1.71
N ALA A 155 -1.27 -18.38 -2.19
CA ALA A 155 -1.66 -19.63 -2.87
C ALA A 155 -0.93 -19.78 -4.21
N LYS A 156 -0.86 -18.72 -5.02
CA LYS A 156 -0.12 -18.71 -6.30
C LYS A 156 1.37 -18.92 -6.10
N SER A 157 1.96 -18.37 -5.03
CA SER A 157 3.37 -18.59 -4.72
C SER A 157 3.70 -20.08 -4.51
N ARG A 158 2.76 -20.88 -3.97
CA ARG A 158 2.94 -22.34 -3.82
C ARG A 158 2.81 -23.11 -5.14
N GLN A 159 2.15 -22.53 -6.13
CA GLN A 159 1.88 -23.16 -7.43
C GLN A 159 2.92 -22.78 -8.50
N CYS A 160 3.77 -21.77 -8.23
CA CYS A 160 4.80 -21.33 -9.17
C CYS A 160 6.20 -21.78 -8.74
N ASP A 161 7.09 -21.94 -9.71
CA ASP A 161 8.52 -22.17 -9.47
C ASP A 161 9.15 -20.87 -8.93
N PRO A 162 9.60 -20.83 -7.67
CA PRO A 162 10.17 -19.62 -7.07
C PRO A 162 11.47 -19.16 -7.73
N SER A 163 12.16 -20.04 -8.49
CA SER A 163 13.34 -19.67 -9.26
C SER A 163 13.00 -18.88 -10.53
N LYS A 164 11.75 -18.97 -10.99
CA LYS A 164 11.23 -18.26 -12.17
C LYS A 164 10.45 -17.02 -11.80
N THR A 165 9.48 -17.15 -10.90
CA THR A 165 8.61 -16.05 -10.47
C THR A 165 8.47 -16.06 -8.96
N LYS A 166 9.02 -15.03 -8.32
CA LYS A 166 8.81 -14.77 -6.90
C LYS A 166 7.59 -13.89 -6.70
N ILE A 167 6.70 -14.26 -5.77
CA ILE A 167 5.54 -13.48 -5.39
C ILE A 167 5.65 -13.14 -3.90
N CYS A 168 5.60 -11.85 -3.55
CA CYS A 168 5.52 -11.41 -2.16
C CYS A 168 4.37 -10.41 -2.01
N CYS A 169 3.89 -10.24 -0.78
CA CYS A 169 2.97 -9.17 -0.41
C CYS A 169 3.68 -8.18 0.50
N THR A 170 3.23 -6.93 0.45
CA THR A 170 3.54 -5.91 1.44
C THR A 170 2.26 -5.49 2.14
N ARG A 171 2.31 -5.25 3.44
CA ARG A 171 1.17 -4.73 4.21
C ARG A 171 1.64 -3.53 5.02
N TYR A 172 0.94 -2.42 4.87
CA TYR A 172 1.25 -1.16 5.55
C TYR A 172 -0.02 -0.42 5.95
N GLY A 173 0.15 0.55 6.84
CA GLY A 173 -0.95 1.37 7.37
C GLY A 173 -1.37 2.49 6.43
N ASN A 174 -2.10 3.46 6.98
CA ASN A 174 -2.52 4.63 6.20
C ASN A 174 -1.30 5.44 5.71
N VAL A 175 -1.23 5.62 4.39
CA VAL A 175 -0.28 6.58 3.79
C VAL A 175 -0.83 7.99 3.92
N MET A 176 -0.11 8.83 4.66
CA MET A 176 -0.45 10.22 4.88
C MET A 176 -0.52 10.99 3.55
N CYS A 177 -1.47 11.93 3.47
CA CYS A 177 -1.68 12.78 2.29
C CYS A 177 -2.01 12.04 0.99
N SER A 178 -2.38 10.76 1.08
CA SER A 178 -2.87 10.04 -0.10
C SER A 178 -4.24 10.58 -0.54
N ARG A 179 -4.53 10.49 -1.84
CA ARG A 179 -5.78 11.01 -2.41
C ARG A 179 -7.01 10.40 -1.71
N GLY A 180 -7.89 11.27 -1.21
CA GLY A 180 -9.11 10.88 -0.49
C GLY A 180 -8.88 10.46 0.96
N SER A 181 -7.71 10.72 1.53
CA SER A 181 -7.43 10.54 2.95
C SER A 181 -7.86 11.75 3.79
N VAL A 182 -7.78 11.61 5.11
CA VAL A 182 -8.34 12.57 6.07
C VAL A 182 -7.54 13.88 6.16
N ILE A 183 -6.21 13.84 6.04
CA ILE A 183 -5.37 15.04 6.14
C ILE A 183 -5.71 16.08 5.04
N PRO A 184 -5.78 15.72 3.73
CA PRO A 184 -6.23 16.65 2.70
C PRO A 184 -7.65 17.18 2.91
N LEU A 185 -8.56 16.36 3.46
CA LEU A 185 -9.92 16.80 3.80
C LEU A 185 -9.91 17.89 4.87
N TRP A 186 -9.16 17.68 5.96
CA TRP A 186 -9.04 18.67 7.03
C TRP A 186 -8.37 19.96 6.55
N ILE A 187 -7.35 19.87 5.69
CA ILE A 187 -6.73 21.05 5.08
C ILE A 187 -7.76 21.85 4.25
N ASP A 188 -8.59 21.18 3.45
CA ASP A 188 -9.68 21.82 2.69
C ASP A 188 -10.72 22.49 3.62
N GLN A 189 -11.15 21.78 4.66
CA GLN A 189 -12.10 22.29 5.65
C GLN A 189 -11.56 23.56 6.33
N ILE A 190 -10.32 23.55 6.82
CA ILE A 190 -9.66 24.71 7.45
C ILE A 190 -9.62 25.89 6.48
N ARG A 191 -9.22 25.66 5.22
CA ARG A 191 -9.12 26.72 4.21
C ARG A 191 -10.46 27.35 3.85
N ARG A 192 -11.54 26.57 3.95
CA ARG A 192 -12.91 27.03 3.72
C ARG A 192 -13.54 27.66 4.97
N GLY A 193 -12.80 27.76 6.07
CA GLY A 193 -13.30 28.25 7.35
C GLY A 193 -14.36 27.33 7.96
N LEU A 194 -14.33 26.03 7.62
CA LEU A 194 -15.23 25.02 8.15
C LEU A 194 -14.57 24.28 9.33
N PRO A 195 -15.35 23.87 10.35
CA PRO A 195 -14.91 22.93 11.37
C PRO A 195 -14.30 21.67 10.75
N ILE A 196 -13.20 21.16 11.33
CA ILE A 196 -12.68 19.86 10.90
C ILE A 196 -13.51 18.74 11.52
N THR A 197 -13.87 17.76 10.72
CA THR A 197 -14.69 16.63 11.18
C THR A 197 -13.80 15.49 11.63
N LEU A 198 -13.83 15.16 12.91
CA LEU A 198 -13.07 14.11 13.55
C LEU A 198 -14.01 12.98 14.00
N THR A 199 -13.64 11.72 13.81
CA THR A 199 -14.51 10.60 14.16
C THR A 199 -14.52 10.32 15.66
N GLU A 200 -13.64 9.45 16.13
CA GLU A 200 -13.47 9.11 17.54
C GLU A 200 -12.05 9.51 17.98
N PRO A 201 -11.90 10.47 18.92
CA PRO A 201 -10.60 11.03 19.32
C PRO A 201 -9.54 9.99 19.69
N SER A 202 -9.96 8.93 20.37
CA SER A 202 -9.07 7.89 20.91
C SER A 202 -8.63 6.85 19.88
N MET A 203 -9.19 6.86 18.65
CA MET A 203 -8.74 5.97 17.58
C MET A 203 -7.25 6.16 17.29
N THR A 204 -6.51 5.07 17.11
CA THR A 204 -5.10 5.12 16.70
C THR A 204 -4.93 4.64 15.27
N ARG A 205 -4.00 5.24 14.53
CA ARG A 205 -3.61 4.79 13.20
C ARG A 205 -2.10 4.80 13.06
N PHE A 206 -1.57 3.77 12.42
CA PHE A 206 -0.21 3.82 11.91
C PHE A 206 -0.07 4.98 10.91
N ILE A 207 1.02 5.71 11.02
CA ILE A 207 1.31 6.86 10.14
C ILE A 207 2.58 6.60 9.36
N MET A 208 2.45 6.65 8.03
CA MET A 208 3.51 6.34 7.09
C MET A 208 3.50 7.34 5.93
N SER A 209 4.66 7.75 5.46
CA SER A 209 4.82 8.53 4.24
C SER A 209 4.71 7.66 3.00
N LEU A 210 4.50 8.27 1.84
CA LEU A 210 4.48 7.53 0.59
C LEU A 210 5.85 6.95 0.23
N ASP A 211 6.94 7.63 0.61
CA ASP A 211 8.31 7.16 0.42
C ASP A 211 8.60 5.94 1.29
N GLU A 212 8.13 5.93 2.55
CA GLU A 212 8.24 4.77 3.44
C GLU A 212 7.51 3.55 2.83
N ALA A 213 6.32 3.75 2.24
CA ALA A 213 5.61 2.68 1.53
C ALA A 213 6.37 2.15 0.31
N VAL A 214 7.05 3.03 -0.44
CA VAL A 214 7.94 2.60 -1.54
C VAL A 214 9.14 1.83 -1.00
N ASP A 215 9.75 2.29 0.09
CA ASP A 215 10.88 1.60 0.73
C ASP A 215 10.50 0.20 1.23
N LEU A 216 9.28 0.01 1.75
CA LEU A 216 8.75 -1.32 2.08
C LEU A 216 8.65 -2.22 0.83
N VAL A 217 8.15 -1.71 -0.29
CA VAL A 217 8.07 -2.46 -1.55
C VAL A 217 9.46 -2.83 -2.06
N LEU A 218 10.44 -1.93 -1.95
CA LEU A 218 11.83 -2.22 -2.31
C LEU A 218 12.48 -3.24 -1.36
N PHE A 219 12.14 -3.16 -0.07
CA PHE A 219 12.60 -4.12 0.92
C PHE A 219 12.06 -5.51 0.63
N ALA A 220 10.76 -5.64 0.34
CA ALA A 220 10.12 -6.88 -0.09
C ALA A 220 10.73 -7.42 -1.38
N PHE A 221 10.95 -6.56 -2.36
CA PHE A 221 11.59 -6.94 -3.61
C PHE A 221 12.98 -7.56 -3.38
N LYS A 222 13.81 -6.97 -2.51
CA LYS A 222 15.18 -7.43 -2.24
C LYS A 222 15.26 -8.62 -1.30
N ASN A 223 14.50 -8.60 -0.21
CA ASN A 223 14.68 -9.51 0.93
C ASN A 223 13.54 -10.51 1.12
N GLY A 224 12.41 -10.30 0.46
CA GLY A 224 11.27 -11.22 0.51
C GLY A 224 11.60 -12.55 -0.16
N ILE A 225 11.13 -13.64 0.45
CA ILE A 225 11.09 -14.99 -0.08
C ILE A 225 9.68 -15.24 -0.65
N ASN A 226 9.58 -16.13 -1.62
CA ASN A 226 8.32 -16.47 -2.27
C ASN A 226 7.22 -16.85 -1.27
N GLY A 227 6.10 -16.15 -1.32
CA GLY A 227 4.95 -16.25 -0.42
C GLY A 227 4.97 -15.30 0.78
N ASP A 228 6.07 -14.59 1.05
CA ASP A 228 6.17 -13.76 2.25
C ASP A 228 5.19 -12.58 2.23
N ILE A 229 4.67 -12.24 3.41
CA ILE A 229 4.07 -10.93 3.69
C ILE A 229 5.09 -10.10 4.46
N LEU A 230 5.42 -8.91 3.96
CA LEU A 230 6.37 -8.00 4.59
C LEU A 230 5.65 -6.76 5.13
N VAL A 231 6.01 -6.39 6.36
CA VAL A 231 5.42 -5.28 7.10
C VAL A 231 6.53 -4.35 7.56
N GLN A 232 6.35 -3.04 7.43
CA GLN A 232 7.24 -2.06 8.05
C GLN A 232 6.73 -1.74 9.45
N LYS A 233 7.63 -1.73 10.44
CA LYS A 233 7.34 -1.18 11.77
C LYS A 233 7.12 0.31 11.61
N ALA A 234 5.95 0.79 12.04
CA ALA A 234 5.57 2.19 11.96
C ALA A 234 5.10 2.69 13.32
N PRO A 235 5.35 3.96 13.66
CA PRO A 235 4.70 4.59 14.79
C PRO A 235 3.22 4.83 14.48
N ALA A 236 2.45 5.10 15.52
CA ALA A 236 1.05 5.52 15.42
C ALA A 236 0.83 6.85 16.14
N CYS A 237 -0.33 7.45 15.94
CA CYS A 237 -0.84 8.49 16.82
C CYS A 237 -2.36 8.38 16.90
N THR A 238 -2.95 9.08 17.86
CA THR A 238 -4.41 9.20 17.93
C THR A 238 -4.90 10.10 16.79
N ILE A 239 -6.14 9.89 16.35
CA ILE A 239 -6.80 10.76 15.36
C ILE A 239 -6.91 12.19 15.91
N GLN A 240 -7.10 12.36 17.23
CA GLN A 240 -7.07 13.67 17.90
C GLN A 240 -5.71 14.36 17.71
N THR A 241 -4.62 13.68 18.05
CA THR A 241 -3.26 14.22 17.88
C THR A 241 -2.98 14.58 16.42
N GLN A 242 -3.43 13.75 15.47
CA GLN A 242 -3.27 14.02 14.05
C GLN A 242 -4.06 15.27 13.60
N ALA A 243 -5.30 15.41 14.05
CA ALA A 243 -6.16 16.56 13.74
C ALA A 243 -5.58 17.86 14.32
N GLU A 244 -5.13 17.84 15.57
CA GLU A 244 -4.47 18.98 16.19
C GLU A 244 -3.19 19.40 15.47
N ALA A 245 -2.37 18.43 15.04
CA ALA A 245 -1.17 18.71 14.27
C ALA A 245 -1.50 19.42 12.94
N VAL A 246 -2.56 19.00 12.25
CA VAL A 246 -3.02 19.66 11.02
C VAL A 246 -3.56 21.06 11.31
N CYS A 247 -4.33 21.25 12.39
CA CYS A 247 -4.78 22.57 12.83
C CYS A 247 -3.60 23.52 13.08
N GLU A 248 -2.58 23.10 13.84
CA GLU A 248 -1.41 23.95 14.11
C GLU A 248 -0.62 24.30 12.85
N LEU A 249 -0.47 23.36 11.91
CA LEU A 249 0.25 23.61 10.65
C LEU A 249 -0.51 24.57 9.72
N PHE A 250 -1.83 24.44 9.62
CA PHE A 250 -2.63 25.18 8.64
C PHE A 250 -3.38 26.37 9.23
N GLY A 251 -3.31 26.61 10.54
CA GLY A 251 -3.99 27.72 11.22
C GLY A 251 -5.46 27.44 11.55
N GLY A 252 -5.83 26.17 11.70
CA GLY A 252 -7.11 25.77 12.27
C GLY A 252 -7.10 25.92 13.80
N LYS A 253 -8.28 26.09 14.41
CA LYS A 253 -8.43 26.17 15.86
C LYS A 253 -8.79 24.79 16.41
N LYS A 254 -8.19 24.41 17.54
CA LYS A 254 -8.45 23.10 18.17
C LYS A 254 -9.89 23.01 18.70
N GLU A 255 -10.47 24.16 19.05
CA GLU A 255 -11.83 24.30 19.55
C GLU A 255 -12.88 24.09 18.44
N ASP A 256 -12.49 24.23 17.17
CA ASP A 256 -13.34 24.03 16.00
C ASP A 256 -13.33 22.56 15.52
N ILE A 257 -12.69 21.65 16.27
CA ILE A 257 -12.71 20.21 15.96
C ILE A 257 -14.08 19.64 16.35
N GLN A 258 -14.85 19.19 15.36
CA GLN A 258 -16.16 18.59 15.57
C GLN A 258 -16.06 17.06 15.59
N VAL A 259 -16.35 16.46 16.75
CA VAL A 259 -16.47 15.01 16.91
C VAL A 259 -17.79 14.53 16.31
N ILE A 260 -17.73 13.72 15.27
CA ILE A 260 -18.89 13.17 14.54
C ILE A 260 -19.18 11.70 14.91
N GLY A 261 -18.34 11.09 15.74
CA GLY A 261 -18.45 9.69 16.14
C GLY A 261 -17.85 8.71 15.13
N ILE A 262 -17.84 7.43 15.53
CA ILE A 262 -17.31 6.32 14.72
C ILE A 262 -18.17 6.13 13.46
N ARG A 263 -17.54 6.12 12.29
CA ARG A 263 -18.24 5.77 11.04
C ARG A 263 -18.30 4.26 10.87
N HIS A 264 -19.27 3.80 10.09
CA HIS A 264 -19.42 2.40 9.73
C HIS A 264 -18.14 1.86 9.06
N GLY A 265 -17.72 0.66 9.45
CA GLY A 265 -16.56 -0.04 8.87
C GLY A 265 -15.20 0.43 9.39
N GLU A 266 -15.15 1.22 10.47
CA GLU A 266 -13.90 1.65 11.12
C GLU A 266 -13.62 0.89 12.42
N LYS A 267 -12.33 0.66 12.70
CA LYS A 267 -11.86 0.09 13.97
C LYS A 267 -11.32 1.17 14.90
N MET A 268 -11.24 0.84 16.19
CA MET A 268 -10.55 1.69 17.17
C MET A 268 -9.06 1.80 16.85
N TYR A 269 -8.43 0.67 16.56
CA TYR A 269 -7.03 0.57 16.16
C TYR A 269 -6.90 -0.35 14.96
N GLU A 270 -5.80 -0.23 14.22
CA GLU A 270 -5.49 -1.09 13.09
C GLU A 270 -4.43 -2.13 13.47
N THR A 271 -4.49 -3.30 12.86
CA THR A 271 -3.54 -4.40 13.09
C THR A 271 -2.64 -4.55 11.88
N LEU A 272 -1.33 -4.63 12.08
CA LEU A 272 -0.38 -4.98 11.02
C LEU A 272 -0.04 -6.47 11.01
N LEU A 273 0.05 -7.10 12.19
CA LEU A 273 0.25 -8.54 12.34
C LEU A 273 -0.79 -9.12 13.29
N THR A 274 -1.52 -10.12 12.81
CA THR A 274 -2.43 -10.95 13.61
C THR A 274 -1.66 -11.86 14.58
N LYS A 275 -2.37 -12.49 15.53
CA LYS A 275 -1.72 -13.40 16.49
C LYS A 275 -0.95 -14.55 15.84
N GLU A 276 -1.55 -15.16 14.82
CA GLU A 276 -0.92 -16.24 14.06
C GLU A 276 0.32 -15.74 13.29
N GLU A 277 0.25 -14.54 12.72
CA GLU A 277 1.37 -13.96 11.97
C GLU A 277 2.53 -13.59 12.91
N CYS A 278 2.25 -13.04 14.09
CA CYS A 278 3.27 -12.75 15.09
C CYS A 278 4.01 -14.01 15.57
N ALA A 279 3.32 -15.15 15.68
CA ALA A 279 3.93 -16.43 16.10
C ALA A 279 5.02 -16.91 15.12
N LYS A 280 4.94 -16.53 13.85
CA LYS A 280 5.90 -16.93 12.80
C LYS A 280 6.70 -15.76 12.21
N ALA A 281 6.47 -14.54 12.67
CA ALA A 281 7.13 -13.36 12.15
C ALA A 281 8.63 -13.38 12.47
N VAL A 282 9.44 -13.05 11.47
CA VAL A 282 10.88 -12.83 11.62
C VAL A 282 11.12 -11.34 11.70
N ASP A 283 11.74 -10.90 12.81
CA ASP A 283 12.19 -9.52 12.97
C ASP A 283 13.43 -9.25 12.09
N MET A 284 13.33 -8.27 11.21
CA MET A 284 14.38 -7.85 10.28
C MET A 284 14.80 -6.39 10.55
N GLY A 285 14.76 -5.96 11.81
CA GLY A 285 15.09 -4.60 12.22
C GLY A 285 13.88 -3.69 12.11
N ASN A 286 13.80 -2.87 11.06
CA ASN A 286 12.67 -1.97 10.83
C ASN A 286 11.45 -2.65 10.17
N PHE A 287 11.57 -3.95 9.89
CA PHE A 287 10.57 -4.72 9.17
C PHE A 287 10.27 -6.04 9.89
N TYR A 288 9.06 -6.54 9.70
CA TYR A 288 8.70 -7.92 9.97
C TYR A 288 8.50 -8.65 8.65
N ARG A 289 8.92 -9.91 8.61
CA ARG A 289 8.64 -10.83 7.52
C ARG A 289 7.81 -11.99 8.06
N VAL A 290 6.63 -12.19 7.50
CA VAL A 290 5.75 -13.31 7.82
C VAL A 290 5.92 -14.35 6.72
N PRO A 291 6.60 -15.48 6.98
CA PRO A 291 6.77 -16.51 5.98
C PRO A 291 5.43 -17.13 5.61
N ALA A 292 5.24 -17.42 4.33
CA ALA A 292 4.16 -18.31 3.93
C ALA A 292 4.39 -19.70 4.55
N ASP A 293 3.30 -20.33 4.98
CA ASP A 293 3.33 -21.75 5.26
C ASP A 293 3.42 -22.50 3.92
N ASN A 294 4.65 -22.80 3.49
CA ASN A 294 4.98 -23.35 2.18
C ASN A 294 5.09 -24.88 2.19
N ARG A 295 4.39 -25.57 3.10
CA ARG A 295 4.48 -27.03 3.25
C ARG A 295 3.43 -27.74 2.40
N ASP A 296 3.85 -28.23 1.22
CA ASP A 296 3.29 -29.30 0.37
C ASP A 296 1.77 -29.53 0.32
N LEU A 297 0.94 -28.48 0.46
CA LEU A 297 -0.52 -28.61 0.56
C LEU A 297 -0.95 -29.61 1.67
N ASN A 298 -0.16 -29.73 2.74
CA ASN A 298 -0.46 -30.67 3.81
C ASN A 298 -1.61 -30.14 4.69
N TYR A 299 -2.75 -30.83 4.65
CA TYR A 299 -3.97 -30.48 5.39
C TYR A 299 -3.87 -30.74 6.90
N ASP A 300 -2.97 -31.62 7.36
CA ASP A 300 -2.89 -32.06 8.76
C ASP A 300 -2.69 -30.89 9.74
N LYS A 301 -2.03 -29.81 9.33
CA LYS A 301 -1.86 -28.61 10.19
C LYS A 301 -3.10 -27.78 10.42
N PHE A 302 -4.16 -28.03 9.66
CA PHE A 302 -5.46 -27.42 9.90
C PHE A 302 -6.35 -28.30 10.81
N PHE A 303 -5.95 -29.56 11.07
CA PHE A 303 -6.81 -30.54 11.72
C PHE A 303 -6.15 -31.31 12.88
N THR A 304 -4.90 -31.75 12.75
CA THR A 304 -4.22 -32.73 13.63
C THR A 304 -2.88 -32.26 14.20
N GLU A 305 -2.22 -31.26 13.62
CA GLU A 305 -0.93 -30.71 14.09
C GLU A 305 -1.06 -29.24 14.55
N GLY A 306 -0.65 -28.92 15.78
CA GLY A 306 -0.60 -27.54 16.32
C GLY A 306 0.81 -27.08 16.67
N ASP A 307 1.03 -25.76 16.79
CA ASP A 307 2.29 -25.19 17.28
C ASP A 307 2.19 -24.87 18.79
N VAL A 308 3.13 -25.40 19.57
CA VAL A 308 3.17 -25.24 21.04
C VAL A 308 4.03 -24.03 21.45
N LYS A 309 4.74 -23.40 20.50
CA LYS A 309 5.57 -22.22 20.78
C LYS A 309 4.69 -20.99 20.99
N LYS A 310 4.82 -20.37 22.17
CA LYS A 310 4.21 -19.06 22.44
C LYS A 310 4.93 -17.97 21.65
N ALA A 311 4.17 -17.17 20.92
CA ALA A 311 4.68 -15.96 20.29
C ALA A 311 5.21 -14.98 21.36
N THR A 312 6.32 -14.32 21.08
CA THR A 312 6.86 -13.24 21.95
C THR A 312 6.05 -11.95 21.85
N ILE A 313 5.30 -11.78 20.76
CA ILE A 313 4.35 -10.69 20.53
C ILE A 313 2.99 -11.35 20.26
N GLU A 314 1.94 -10.95 20.97
CA GLU A 314 0.62 -11.52 20.72
C GLU A 314 -0.06 -10.93 19.48
N GLU A 315 0.13 -9.64 19.20
CA GLU A 315 -0.34 -8.95 18.01
C GLU A 315 0.48 -7.67 17.82
N PHE A 316 0.63 -7.18 16.59
CA PHE A 316 1.24 -5.88 16.33
C PHE A 316 0.19 -4.93 15.76
N ASN A 317 -0.18 -3.92 16.54
CA ASN A 317 -1.31 -3.04 16.24
C ASN A 317 -0.94 -1.57 16.55
N SER A 318 -1.80 -0.63 16.15
CA SER A 318 -1.53 0.80 16.33
C SER A 318 -1.64 1.27 17.78
N ASP A 319 -2.21 0.48 18.69
CA ASP A 319 -2.29 0.80 20.13
C ASP A 319 -1.04 0.39 20.91
N ASN A 320 -0.30 -0.63 20.45
CA ASN A 320 0.86 -1.19 21.15
C ASN A 320 2.22 -0.84 20.52
N THR A 321 2.22 -0.04 19.45
CA THR A 321 3.44 0.52 18.86
C THR A 321 3.86 1.83 19.56
N TYR A 322 4.98 2.42 19.13
CA TYR A 322 5.38 3.75 19.57
C TYR A 322 4.35 4.81 19.14
N HIS A 323 3.80 5.55 20.11
CA HIS A 323 2.85 6.64 19.85
C HIS A 323 3.59 7.98 19.75
N LEU A 324 3.49 8.62 18.58
CA LEU A 324 3.99 9.97 18.40
C LEU A 324 3.18 10.95 19.25
N ASN A 325 3.88 11.82 19.95
CA ASN A 325 3.26 13.00 20.55
C ASN A 325 2.89 14.04 19.47
N LEU A 326 2.30 15.16 19.88
CA LEU A 326 1.85 16.20 18.97
C LEU A 326 2.99 16.82 18.15
N GLU A 327 4.12 17.12 18.77
CA GLU A 327 5.28 17.73 18.09
C GLU A 327 5.91 16.77 17.09
N GLU A 328 6.06 15.49 17.45
CA GLU A 328 6.56 14.44 16.56
C GLU A 328 5.61 14.21 15.38
N THR A 329 4.29 14.19 15.64
CA THR A 329 3.26 14.05 14.60
C THR A 329 3.31 15.23 13.64
N LYS A 330 3.40 16.46 14.17
CA LYS A 330 3.54 17.69 13.38
C LYS A 330 4.80 17.68 12.53
N ALA A 331 5.94 17.30 13.10
CA ALA A 331 7.21 17.20 12.38
C ALA A 331 7.12 16.17 11.24
N LYS A 332 6.54 14.99 11.49
CA LYS A 332 6.38 13.93 10.47
C LYS A 332 5.40 14.32 9.35
N ILE A 333 4.34 15.08 9.66
CA ILE A 333 3.43 15.62 8.63
C ILE A 333 4.12 16.73 7.83
N ALA A 334 4.81 17.66 8.50
CA ALA A 334 5.49 18.79 7.86
C ALA A 334 6.65 18.38 6.93
N SER A 335 7.23 17.20 7.12
CA SER A 335 8.28 16.67 6.24
C SER A 335 7.77 16.16 4.89
N LEU A 336 6.45 16.03 4.70
CA LEU A 336 5.88 15.50 3.45
C LEU A 336 5.87 16.59 2.36
N GLU A 337 6.35 16.25 1.16
CA GLU A 337 6.40 17.15 -0.01
C GLU A 337 5.04 17.83 -0.28
N TYR A 338 3.95 17.05 -0.29
CA TYR A 338 2.59 17.59 -0.43
C TYR A 338 2.27 18.68 0.62
N ILE A 339 2.65 18.45 1.89
CA ILE A 339 2.38 19.41 2.96
C ILE A 339 3.20 20.68 2.76
N GLN A 340 4.48 20.55 2.34
CA GLN A 340 5.33 21.69 2.04
C GLN A 340 4.78 22.53 0.88
N GLU A 341 4.30 21.89 -0.18
CA GLU A 341 3.62 22.55 -1.30
C GLU A 341 2.34 23.26 -0.86
N GLU A 342 1.51 22.60 -0.04
CA GLU A 342 0.27 23.19 0.46
C GLU A 342 0.51 24.36 1.44
N LEU A 343 1.59 24.33 2.22
CA LEU A 343 2.01 25.45 3.07
C LEU A 343 2.58 26.61 2.23
N ALA A 344 3.27 26.32 1.13
CA ALA A 344 3.81 27.35 0.25
C ALA A 344 2.71 28.17 -0.45
N LYS A 345 1.56 27.56 -0.76
CA LYS A 345 0.37 28.25 -1.31
C LYS A 345 -0.28 29.27 -0.37
N LYS A 346 0.12 29.28 0.92
CA LYS A 346 -0.38 30.20 1.96
C LYS A 346 0.39 31.54 1.99
N LYS A 347 1.52 31.62 1.29
CA LYS A 347 2.24 32.87 1.01
C LYS A 347 1.73 33.47 -0.29
#